data_AF-A0A7S0J0N0-F1
#
_entry.id   AF-A0A7S0J0N0-F1
#
_cell.length_a   1.000
_cell.length_b   1.000
_cell.length_c   1.000
_cell.angle_alpha   90.00
_cell.angle_beta   90.00
_cell.angle_gamma   90.00
#
_symmetry.space_group_name_H-M   'P 1'
#
loop_
_entity.id
_entity.type
_entity.pdbx_description
1 polymer ?
#
loop_
_entity_poly.entity_id
_entity_poly.type
_entity_poly.pdbx_seq_one_letter_code
_entity_poly.pdbx_strand_id
1 'polypeptide(L)'
;ALFDAVLFEPGSHLPLRAADVEPIDVPTSAPSLLGTPHHLLLNELCRSPDTLMQGVLKLAQQACDLDTGSLKSSTATVILYVVRLCARIDNFVSMLLSYDEGTHDAIRGKPFRQLELSSSIRERLVERHLQLRGVLYGELRSILLGWYHRLAQDCAKQRNDKVLDECARHMCNLHSHLLILLRNVR
;
A
#
# COMPACT_ATOMS: atom_id res chain seq x y z
N ALA A 1 7.57 -8.58 -5.48
CA ALA A 1 7.15 -9.92 -5.94
C ALA A 1 6.85 -10.85 -4.76
N LEU A 2 7.85 -11.40 -4.05
CA LEU A 2 7.58 -12.30 -2.91
C LEU A 2 6.96 -11.57 -1.71
N PHE A 3 7.49 -10.40 -1.35
CA PHE A 3 6.94 -9.59 -0.25
C PHE A 3 5.50 -9.14 -0.54
N ASP A 4 5.23 -8.73 -1.78
CA ASP A 4 3.87 -8.39 -2.20
C ASP A 4 2.95 -9.61 -2.19
N ALA A 5 3.44 -10.79 -2.55
CA ALA A 5 2.65 -12.02 -2.45
C ALA A 5 2.34 -12.31 -0.98
N VAL A 6 3.30 -12.28 -0.06
CA VAL A 6 3.01 -12.54 1.36
C VAL A 6 2.02 -11.52 1.95
N LEU A 7 2.18 -10.23 1.63
CA LEU A 7 1.31 -9.19 2.18
C LEU A 7 -0.07 -9.13 1.51
N PHE A 8 -0.13 -9.33 0.19
CA PHE A 8 -1.34 -9.09 -0.58
C PHE A 8 -2.03 -10.35 -1.11
N GLU A 9 -1.39 -11.54 -1.10
CA GLU A 9 -1.97 -12.91 -1.13
C GLU A 9 -0.95 -14.00 -1.49
N PRO A 10 -0.86 -15.09 -0.70
CA PRO A 10 -1.75 -16.22 -0.98
C PRO A 10 -2.21 -16.95 0.30
N GLY A 11 -3.50 -16.86 0.62
CA GLY A 11 -4.15 -17.72 1.60
C GLY A 11 -5.41 -18.34 0.98
N SER A 12 -5.76 -19.56 1.39
CA SER A 12 -7.05 -20.15 1.02
C SER A 12 -8.16 -19.30 1.62
N HIS A 13 -9.01 -18.71 0.79
CA HIS A 13 -10.22 -18.04 1.25
C HIS A 13 -11.21 -19.08 1.77
N LEU A 14 -11.88 -18.76 2.87
CA LEU A 14 -13.00 -19.57 3.34
C LEU A 14 -14.08 -19.57 2.25
N PRO A 15 -14.47 -20.74 1.70
CA PRO A 15 -15.53 -20.81 0.70
C PRO A 15 -16.82 -20.24 1.27
N LEU A 16 -17.60 -19.50 0.47
CA LEU A 16 -18.83 -18.84 0.94
C LEU A 16 -19.80 -19.82 1.62
N ARG A 17 -19.91 -21.04 1.07
CA ARG A 17 -20.73 -22.14 1.63
C ARG A 17 -20.30 -22.63 3.01
N ALA A 18 -19.07 -22.34 3.41
CA ALA A 18 -18.45 -22.77 4.65
C ALA A 18 -18.33 -21.61 5.65
N ALA A 19 -18.93 -20.45 5.36
CA ALA A 19 -18.87 -19.30 6.25
C ALA A 19 -19.36 -19.67 7.65
N ASP A 20 -20.54 -20.26 7.78
CA ASP A 20 -21.13 -20.53 9.10
C ASP A 20 -20.75 -21.89 9.70
N VAL A 21 -19.67 -22.49 9.21
CA VAL A 21 -19.20 -23.80 9.67
C VAL A 21 -17.88 -23.62 10.42
N GLU A 22 -17.85 -24.01 11.69
CA GLU A 22 -16.65 -23.99 12.51
C GLU A 22 -15.95 -25.36 12.55
N PRO A 23 -14.61 -25.41 12.65
CA PRO A 23 -13.89 -26.65 12.92
C PRO A 23 -14.32 -27.25 14.26
N ILE A 24 -14.68 -28.54 14.27
CA ILE A 24 -15.17 -29.25 15.47
C ILE A 24 -14.05 -30.00 16.23
N ASP A 25 -12.86 -30.12 15.64
CA ASP A 25 -11.77 -30.98 16.09
C ASP A 25 -10.38 -30.32 15.92
N VAL A 26 -9.41 -30.71 16.76
CA VAL A 26 -8.01 -30.22 16.71
C VAL A 26 -7.04 -31.42 16.80
N PRO A 27 -6.19 -31.67 15.78
CA PRO A 27 -6.15 -31.03 14.46
C PRO A 27 -7.44 -31.27 13.67
N THR A 28 -7.87 -30.29 12.86
CA THR A 28 -9.18 -30.39 12.20
C THR A 28 -9.19 -31.34 10.99
N SER A 29 -10.29 -32.10 10.87
CA SER A 29 -10.62 -32.93 9.72
C SER A 29 -11.02 -32.13 8.47
N ALA A 30 -11.29 -30.82 8.61
CA ALA A 30 -11.70 -29.95 7.52
C ALA A 30 -10.78 -28.72 7.38
N PRO A 31 -9.55 -28.90 6.82
CA PRO A 31 -8.57 -27.80 6.69
C PRO A 31 -9.05 -26.59 5.89
N SER A 32 -10.04 -26.76 5.01
CA SER A 32 -10.66 -25.67 4.26
C SER A 32 -11.41 -24.66 5.14
N LEU A 33 -11.80 -25.04 6.35
CA LEU A 33 -12.41 -24.14 7.34
C LEU A 33 -11.40 -23.22 8.03
N LEU A 34 -10.10 -23.51 7.91
CA LEU A 34 -9.01 -22.67 8.44
C LEU A 34 -8.65 -21.51 7.49
N GLY A 35 -9.36 -21.39 6.37
CA GLY A 35 -9.21 -20.28 5.45
C GLY A 35 -9.62 -18.96 6.11
N THR A 36 -8.90 -17.89 5.79
CA THR A 36 -9.29 -16.57 6.24
C THR A 36 -10.53 -16.09 5.45
N PRO A 37 -11.53 -15.44 6.09
CA PRO A 37 -12.65 -14.85 5.36
C PRO A 37 -12.24 -13.69 4.45
N HIS A 38 -11.12 -13.01 4.79
CA HIS A 38 -10.58 -11.86 4.08
C HIS A 38 -9.10 -12.03 3.76
N HIS A 39 -8.52 -11.10 3.02
CA HIS A 39 -7.07 -11.06 2.80
C HIS A 39 -6.32 -10.90 4.13
N LEU A 40 -5.14 -11.53 4.25
CA LEU A 40 -4.29 -11.50 5.46
C LEU A 40 -4.02 -10.07 5.95
N LEU A 41 -3.78 -9.15 5.01
CA LEU A 41 -3.61 -7.73 5.31
C LEU A 41 -4.79 -7.10 6.05
N LEU A 42 -6.02 -7.39 5.65
CA LEU A 42 -7.20 -6.83 6.29
C LEU A 42 -7.38 -7.39 7.70
N ASN A 43 -7.11 -8.68 7.90
CA ASN A 43 -7.09 -9.25 9.24
C ASN A 43 -6.06 -8.55 10.13
N GLU A 44 -4.84 -8.31 9.63
CA GLU A 44 -3.83 -7.66 10.46
C GLU A 44 -4.15 -6.20 10.77
N LEU A 45 -4.71 -5.45 9.82
CA LEU A 45 -5.15 -4.09 10.08
C LEU A 45 -6.26 -4.03 11.14
N CYS A 46 -7.18 -5.01 11.17
CA CYS A 46 -8.26 -5.07 12.15
C CYS A 46 -7.84 -5.62 13.52
N ARG A 47 -6.77 -6.42 13.60
CA ARG A 47 -6.40 -7.14 14.82
C ARG A 47 -5.09 -6.64 15.44
N SER A 48 -4.05 -6.41 14.64
CA SER A 48 -2.73 -6.00 15.13
C SER A 48 -2.02 -4.98 14.22
N PRO A 49 -2.61 -3.78 13.99
CA PRO A 49 -2.11 -2.84 12.98
C PRO A 49 -0.71 -2.29 13.29
N ASP A 50 -0.33 -2.18 14.56
CA ASP A 50 0.89 -1.48 14.97
C ASP A 50 2.16 -2.10 14.38
N THR A 51 2.33 -3.41 14.46
CA THR A 51 3.54 -4.10 13.99
C THR A 51 3.73 -3.90 12.48
N LEU A 52 2.65 -4.08 11.72
CA LEU A 52 2.67 -3.90 10.27
C LEU A 52 2.95 -2.44 9.91
N MET A 53 2.18 -1.50 10.46
CA MET A 53 2.29 -0.09 10.12
C MET A 53 3.64 0.50 10.52
N GLN A 54 4.20 0.11 11.67
CA GLN A 54 5.55 0.50 12.08
C GLN A 54 6.62 -0.04 11.13
N GLY A 55 6.48 -1.30 10.67
CA GLY A 55 7.39 -1.88 9.67
C GLY A 55 7.35 -1.09 8.35
N VAL A 56 6.15 -0.76 7.88
CA VAL A 56 5.95 0.03 6.65
C VAL A 56 6.52 1.44 6.78
N LEU A 57 6.28 2.11 7.91
CA LEU A 57 6.84 3.44 8.20
C LEU A 57 8.37 3.43 8.19
N LYS A 58 8.99 2.41 8.82
CA LYS A 58 10.45 2.26 8.80
C LYS A 58 10.99 2.04 7.39
N LEU A 59 10.32 1.23 6.58
CA LEU A 59 10.69 1.04 5.17
C LEU A 59 10.58 2.34 4.37
N ALA A 60 9.52 3.12 4.60
CA ALA A 60 9.33 4.42 3.97
C ALA A 60 10.44 5.41 4.34
N GLN A 61 10.80 5.48 5.62
CA GLN A 61 11.90 6.32 6.08
C GLN A 61 13.24 5.90 5.48
N GLN A 62 13.56 4.60 5.52
CA GLN A 62 14.78 4.07 4.91
C GLN A 62 14.84 4.35 3.39
N ALA A 63 13.70 4.33 2.70
CA ALA A 63 13.66 4.70 1.29
C ALA A 63 13.97 6.19 1.09
N CYS A 64 13.52 7.07 1.98
CA CYS A 64 13.89 8.48 1.95
C CYS A 64 15.39 8.67 2.16
N ASP A 65 15.98 7.95 3.12
CA ASP A 65 17.40 8.02 3.44
C ASP A 65 18.30 7.48 2.28
N LEU A 66 17.75 6.63 1.41
CA LEU A 66 18.42 6.09 0.22
C LEU A 66 18.38 7.03 -1.00
N ASP A 67 17.71 8.19 -0.91
CA ASP A 67 17.66 9.14 -2.01
C ASP A 67 19.04 9.77 -2.25
N THR A 68 19.54 9.61 -3.47
CA THR A 68 20.76 10.28 -3.97
C THR A 68 20.44 11.47 -4.86
N GLY A 69 19.15 11.76 -5.05
CA GLY A 69 18.63 12.82 -5.88
C GLY A 69 18.55 12.48 -7.38
N SER A 70 18.83 11.25 -7.80
CA SER A 70 18.76 10.91 -9.22
C SER A 70 18.04 9.60 -9.47
N LEU A 71 17.13 9.62 -10.46
CA LEU A 71 16.45 8.44 -10.98
C LEU A 71 17.42 7.43 -11.62
N LYS A 72 18.63 7.86 -11.99
CA LYS A 72 19.67 7.00 -12.58
C LYS A 72 20.40 6.15 -11.53
N SER A 73 20.14 6.38 -10.24
CA SER A 73 20.71 5.58 -9.15
C SER A 73 20.12 4.17 -9.12
N SER A 74 20.93 3.17 -8.76
CA SER A 74 20.44 1.82 -8.48
C SER A 74 19.42 1.78 -7.34
N THR A 75 19.47 2.74 -6.40
CA THR A 75 18.51 2.87 -5.30
C THR A 75 17.13 3.35 -5.74
N ALA A 76 17.00 3.96 -6.92
CA ALA A 76 15.75 4.54 -7.38
C ALA A 76 14.63 3.49 -7.53
N THR A 77 14.99 2.29 -8.02
CA THR A 77 14.04 1.17 -8.15
C THR A 77 13.48 0.72 -6.81
N VAL A 78 14.31 0.74 -5.74
CA VAL A 78 13.90 0.38 -4.38
C VAL A 78 12.92 1.43 -3.84
N ILE A 79 13.23 2.70 -4.01
CA ILE A 79 12.36 3.80 -3.56
C ILE A 79 11.01 3.75 -4.28
N LEU A 80 11.00 3.57 -5.61
CA LEU A 80 9.76 3.42 -6.39
C LEU A 80 8.95 2.18 -5.97
N TYR A 81 9.61 1.10 -5.59
CA TYR A 81 8.94 -0.06 -5.00
C TYR A 81 8.28 0.28 -3.66
N VAL A 82 9.01 0.92 -2.74
CA VAL A 82 8.49 1.31 -1.42
C VAL A 82 7.34 2.30 -1.55
N VAL A 83 7.41 3.26 -2.47
CA VAL A 83 6.30 4.19 -2.77
C VAL A 83 5.04 3.42 -3.15
N ARG A 84 5.13 2.45 -4.07
CA ARG A 84 3.98 1.63 -4.50
C ARG A 84 3.42 0.80 -3.36
N LEU A 85 4.30 0.20 -2.54
CA LEU A 85 3.92 -0.56 -1.36
C LEU A 85 3.13 0.31 -0.38
N CYS A 86 3.69 1.47 0.00
CA CYS A 86 3.09 2.40 0.95
C CYS A 86 1.75 2.93 0.43
N ALA A 87 1.66 3.31 -0.84
CA ALA A 87 0.42 3.79 -1.44
C ALA A 87 -0.66 2.71 -1.52
N ARG A 88 -0.27 1.44 -1.75
CA ARG A 88 -1.21 0.31 -1.71
C ARG A 88 -1.74 0.08 -0.29
N ILE A 89 -0.88 0.15 0.72
CA ILE A 89 -1.29 0.02 2.13
C ILE A 89 -2.18 1.19 2.54
N ASP A 90 -1.81 2.43 2.21
CA ASP A 90 -2.66 3.63 2.41
C ASP A 90 -4.06 3.44 1.81
N ASN A 91 -4.16 2.80 0.64
CA ASN A 91 -5.45 2.48 0.03
C ASN A 91 -6.27 1.45 0.83
N PHE A 92 -5.65 0.39 1.34
CA PHE A 92 -6.35 -0.59 2.19
C PHE A 92 -6.83 0.05 3.50
N VAL A 93 -5.98 0.86 4.13
CA VAL A 93 -6.34 1.58 5.37
C VAL A 93 -7.46 2.59 5.12
N SER A 94 -7.37 3.38 4.04
CA SER A 94 -8.41 4.35 3.67
C SER A 94 -9.74 3.67 3.37
N MET A 95 -9.73 2.54 2.66
CA MET A 95 -10.91 1.73 2.39
C MET A 95 -11.53 1.20 3.69
N LEU A 96 -10.72 0.63 4.58
CA LEU A 96 -11.16 0.05 5.83
C LEU A 96 -11.79 1.10 6.79
N LEU A 97 -11.17 2.28 6.91
CA LEU A 97 -11.73 3.38 7.70
C LEU A 97 -13.05 3.90 7.11
N SER A 98 -13.12 4.08 5.78
CA SER A 98 -14.36 4.51 5.11
C SER A 98 -15.47 3.46 5.21
N TYR A 99 -15.09 2.17 5.21
CA TYR A 99 -16.00 1.05 5.39
C TYR A 99 -16.62 1.04 6.80
N ASP A 100 -15.79 1.20 7.83
CA ASP A 100 -16.25 1.23 9.22
C ASP A 100 -17.20 2.42 9.49
N GLU A 101 -16.90 3.58 8.90
CA GLU A 101 -17.73 4.78 8.97
C GLU A 101 -19.00 4.70 8.09
N GLY A 102 -19.11 3.72 7.21
CA GLY A 102 -20.21 3.60 6.25
C GLY A 102 -20.21 4.69 5.16
N THR A 103 -19.07 5.34 4.94
CA THR A 103 -18.88 6.44 3.97
C THR A 103 -18.23 5.98 2.66
N HIS A 104 -17.99 4.68 2.49
CA HIS A 104 -17.36 4.13 1.29
C HIS A 104 -18.30 4.20 0.06
N ASP A 105 -17.82 4.80 -1.03
CA ASP A 105 -18.65 5.13 -2.21
C ASP A 105 -19.33 3.90 -2.84
N ALA A 106 -18.59 2.79 -2.94
CA ALA A 106 -19.05 1.55 -3.56
C ALA A 106 -19.57 0.47 -2.58
N ILE A 107 -19.28 0.61 -1.28
CA ILE A 107 -19.59 -0.43 -0.29
C ILE A 107 -20.50 0.22 0.74
N ARG A 108 -21.79 -0.11 0.69
CA ARG A 108 -22.80 0.42 1.60
C ARG A 108 -23.21 -0.66 2.60
N GLY A 109 -23.26 -0.30 3.88
CA GLY A 109 -23.51 -1.24 4.98
C GLY A 109 -22.27 -2.05 5.37
N LYS A 110 -22.47 -3.18 6.07
CA LYS A 110 -21.38 -4.07 6.53
C LYS A 110 -21.45 -5.47 5.87
N PRO A 111 -21.32 -5.59 4.54
CA PRO A 111 -21.39 -6.88 3.83
C PRO A 111 -20.23 -7.83 4.13
N PHE A 112 -19.09 -7.33 4.61
CA PHE A 112 -17.91 -8.16 4.89
C PHE A 112 -17.98 -8.72 6.31
N ARG A 113 -18.16 -10.04 6.39
CA ARG A 113 -18.24 -10.79 7.65
C ARG A 113 -16.98 -10.64 8.50
N GLN A 114 -17.07 -10.39 9.81
CA GLN A 114 -15.90 -10.31 10.71
C GLN A 114 -14.86 -9.22 10.35
N LEU A 115 -15.19 -8.30 9.42
CA LEU A 115 -14.41 -7.10 9.18
C LEU A 115 -14.90 -6.01 10.14
N GLU A 116 -14.49 -6.13 11.40
CA GLU A 116 -14.91 -5.26 12.49
C GLU A 116 -13.70 -4.54 13.09
N LEU A 117 -13.79 -3.21 13.19
CA LEU A 117 -12.82 -2.37 13.86
C LEU A 117 -13.34 -2.04 15.26
N SER A 118 -12.62 -2.48 16.30
CA SER A 118 -12.88 -1.95 17.64
C SER A 118 -12.46 -0.48 17.71
N SER A 119 -13.08 0.32 18.58
CA SER A 119 -12.75 1.74 18.74
C SER A 119 -11.26 1.96 19.03
N SER A 120 -10.65 1.10 19.86
CA SER A 120 -9.22 1.17 20.20
C SER A 120 -8.29 0.81 19.04
N ILE A 121 -8.70 -0.09 18.15
CA ILE A 121 -7.93 -0.40 16.93
C ILE A 121 -8.08 0.74 15.93
N ARG A 122 -9.30 1.27 15.77
CA ARG A 122 -9.59 2.39 14.87
C ARG A 122 -8.74 3.61 15.20
N GLU A 123 -8.69 4.02 16.47
CA GLU A 123 -7.88 5.16 16.93
C GLU A 123 -6.40 5.00 16.57
N ARG A 124 -5.82 3.83 16.89
CA ARG A 124 -4.43 3.52 16.55
C ARG A 124 -4.20 3.50 15.04
N LEU A 125 -5.12 2.91 14.29
CA LEU A 125 -5.01 2.83 12.83
C LEU A 125 -5.04 4.23 12.20
N VAL A 126 -5.92 5.12 12.66
CA VAL A 126 -5.98 6.52 12.22
C VAL A 126 -4.66 7.24 12.52
N GLU A 127 -4.10 7.10 13.72
CA GLU A 127 -2.81 7.70 14.08
C GLU A 127 -1.69 7.23 13.14
N ARG A 128 -1.57 5.93 12.93
CA ARG A 128 -0.57 5.33 12.02
C ARG A 128 -0.81 5.73 10.57
N HIS A 129 -2.06 5.88 10.17
CA HIS A 129 -2.42 6.30 8.82
C HIS A 129 -1.97 7.74 8.55
N LEU A 130 -2.15 8.64 9.51
CA LEU A 130 -1.66 10.02 9.43
C LEU A 130 -0.12 10.07 9.34
N GLN A 131 0.58 9.26 10.13
CA GLN A 131 2.04 9.13 10.04
C GLN A 131 2.48 8.66 8.64
N LEU A 132 1.81 7.63 8.09
CA LEU A 132 2.13 7.10 6.76
C LEU A 132 1.89 8.15 5.67
N ARG A 133 0.78 8.89 5.76
CA ARG A 133 0.47 9.99 4.83
C ARG A 133 1.44 11.16 4.95
N GLY A 134 1.96 11.45 6.16
CA GLY A 134 3.02 12.43 6.36
C GLY A 134 4.25 12.12 5.50
N VAL A 135 4.72 10.87 5.55
CA VAL A 135 5.90 10.43 4.77
C VAL A 135 5.60 10.32 3.28
N LEU A 136 4.45 9.74 2.91
CA LEU A 136 4.02 9.61 1.52
C LEU A 136 3.86 10.97 0.84
N TYR A 137 3.08 11.88 1.43
CA TYR A 137 2.70 13.14 0.80
C TYR A 137 3.73 14.25 1.05
N GLY A 138 4.61 14.06 2.04
CA GLY A 138 5.76 14.90 2.32
C GLY A 138 7.01 14.42 1.59
N GLU A 139 7.86 13.65 2.27
CA GLU A 139 9.22 13.33 1.81
C GLU A 139 9.24 12.55 0.50
N LEU A 140 8.50 11.46 0.40
CA LEU A 140 8.51 10.59 -0.79
C LEU A 140 7.98 11.34 -2.02
N ARG A 141 6.91 12.12 -1.86
CA ARG A 141 6.40 12.99 -2.95
C ARG A 141 7.43 14.02 -3.37
N SER A 142 8.13 14.64 -2.41
CA SER A 142 9.19 15.62 -2.69
C SER A 142 10.34 14.99 -3.50
N ILE A 143 10.76 13.78 -3.14
CA ILE A 143 11.80 13.03 -3.86
C ILE A 143 11.35 12.79 -5.32
N LEU A 144 10.14 12.27 -5.54
CA LEU A 144 9.65 12.00 -6.90
C LEU A 144 9.53 13.27 -7.75
N LEU A 145 9.05 14.38 -7.17
CA LEU A 145 8.99 15.67 -7.87
C LEU A 145 10.38 16.22 -8.17
N GLY A 146 11.32 16.10 -7.23
CA GLY A 146 12.72 16.51 -7.41
C GLY A 146 13.42 15.72 -8.52
N TRP A 147 13.17 14.41 -8.61
CA TRP A 147 13.66 13.58 -9.71
C TRP A 147 13.02 13.97 -11.04
N TYR A 148 11.71 14.20 -11.05
CA TYR A 148 10.99 14.63 -12.25
C TYR A 148 11.54 15.95 -12.77
N HIS A 149 11.75 16.94 -11.90
CA HIS A 149 12.25 18.25 -12.29
C HIS A 149 13.67 18.16 -12.89
N ARG A 150 14.57 17.42 -12.24
CA ARG A 150 15.92 17.18 -12.75
C ARG A 150 15.91 16.44 -14.09
N LEU A 151 15.09 15.40 -14.20
CA LEU A 151 14.93 14.66 -15.45
C LEU A 151 14.43 15.58 -16.56
N ALA A 152 13.39 16.39 -16.32
CA ALA A 152 12.88 17.33 -17.31
C ALA A 152 13.93 18.33 -17.79
N GLN A 153 14.75 18.88 -16.88
CA GLN A 153 15.86 19.78 -17.22
C GLN A 153 16.94 19.09 -18.07
N ASP A 154 17.29 17.84 -17.74
CA ASP A 154 18.27 17.06 -18.49
C ASP A 154 17.75 16.73 -19.90
N CYS A 155 16.49 16.33 -20.01
CA CYS A 155 15.86 15.96 -21.27
C CYS A 155 15.71 17.15 -22.21
N ALA A 156 15.41 18.35 -21.70
CA ALA A 156 15.31 19.57 -22.49
C ALA A 156 16.63 19.95 -23.22
N LYS A 157 17.78 19.45 -22.74
CA LYS A 157 19.10 19.70 -23.35
C LYS A 157 19.45 18.67 -24.44
N GLN A 158 18.69 17.59 -24.57
CA GLN A 158 19.00 16.49 -25.48
C GLN A 158 18.40 16.75 -26.87
N ARG A 159 19.13 16.35 -27.91
CA ARG A 159 18.68 16.39 -29.32
C ARG A 159 18.58 15.01 -29.95
N ASN A 160 18.89 13.96 -29.19
CA ASN A 160 18.86 12.59 -29.66
C ASN A 160 17.51 11.97 -29.32
N ASP A 161 16.75 11.61 -30.34
CA ASP A 161 15.41 11.03 -30.23
C ASP A 161 15.36 9.81 -29.30
N LYS A 162 16.38 8.94 -29.33
CA LYS A 162 16.43 7.75 -28.44
C LYS A 162 16.51 8.13 -26.97
N VAL A 163 17.25 9.19 -26.66
CA VAL A 163 17.40 9.70 -25.29
C VAL A 163 16.11 10.39 -24.86
N LEU A 164 15.46 11.11 -25.77
CA LEU A 164 14.16 11.75 -25.52
C LEU A 164 13.05 10.72 -25.24
N ASP A 165 13.03 9.61 -25.97
CA ASP A 165 12.08 8.51 -25.73
C ASP A 165 12.27 7.87 -24.35
N GLU A 166 13.52 7.61 -23.96
CA GLU A 166 13.84 7.07 -22.64
C GLU A 166 13.48 8.06 -21.51
N CYS A 167 13.78 9.33 -21.72
CA CYS A 167 13.35 10.43 -20.87
C CYS A 167 11.82 10.42 -20.66
N ALA A 168 11.05 10.39 -21.75
CA ALA A 168 9.59 10.36 -21.70
C ALA A 168 9.07 9.14 -20.93
N ARG A 169 9.63 7.96 -21.19
CA ARG A 169 9.29 6.72 -20.45
C ARG A 169 9.53 6.89 -18.94
N HIS A 170 10.66 7.43 -18.54
CA HIS A 170 10.98 7.69 -17.14
C HIS A 170 10.05 8.73 -16.50
N MET A 171 9.72 9.81 -17.22
CA MET A 171 8.77 10.83 -16.76
C MET A 171 7.37 10.25 -16.57
N CYS A 172 6.88 9.46 -17.52
CA CYS A 172 5.59 8.77 -17.41
C CYS A 172 5.57 7.81 -16.21
N ASN A 173 6.67 7.10 -15.97
CA ASN A 173 6.80 6.21 -14.82
C ASN A 173 6.75 6.99 -13.49
N LEU A 174 7.44 8.12 -13.38
CA LEU A 174 7.34 8.97 -12.18
C LEU A 174 5.92 9.51 -11.98
N HIS A 175 5.28 9.93 -13.07
CA HIS A 175 3.91 10.44 -13.01
C HIS A 175 2.92 9.37 -12.54
N SER A 176 3.05 8.13 -12.99
CA SER A 176 2.19 7.03 -12.51
C SER A 176 2.34 6.77 -11.01
N HIS A 177 3.56 6.88 -10.47
CA HIS A 177 3.80 6.76 -9.03
C HIS A 177 3.17 7.91 -8.25
N LEU A 178 3.25 9.15 -8.76
CA LEU A 178 2.58 10.31 -8.17
C LEU A 178 1.06 10.15 -8.17
N LEU A 179 0.47 9.64 -9.25
CA LEU A 179 -0.98 9.37 -9.33
C LEU A 179 -1.42 8.31 -8.32
N ILE A 180 -0.67 7.21 -8.19
CA ILE A 180 -0.99 6.14 -7.23
C ILE A 180 -0.87 6.66 -5.80
N LEU A 181 0.15 7.47 -5.51
CA LEU A 181 0.37 8.08 -4.21
C LEU A 181 -0.79 9.01 -3.83
N LEU A 182 -1.28 9.82 -4.77
CA LEU A 182 -2.37 10.79 -4.51
C LEU A 182 -3.78 10.20 -4.67
N ARG A 183 -3.92 8.89 -4.88
CA ARG A 183 -5.21 8.23 -5.15
C ARG A 183 -6.30 8.52 -4.11
N ASN A 184 -5.91 8.63 -2.83
CA ASN A 184 -6.85 8.77 -1.71
C ASN A 184 -6.93 10.21 -1.18
N VAL A 185 -6.41 11.18 -1.93
CA VAL A 185 -6.58 12.61 -1.63
C VAL A 185 -7.97 13.00 -2.10
N ARG A 186 -8.84 13.37 -1.15
CA ARG A 186 -10.17 13.93 -1.38
C ARG A 186 -10.13 15.44 -1.23
#